data_AF-A0A091QK25-F1
#
_entry.id   AF-A0A091QK25-F1
#
_cell.length_a   1.000
_cell.length_b   1.000
_cell.length_c   1.000
_cell.angle_alpha   90.00
_cell.angle_beta   90.00
_cell.angle_gamma   90.00
#
_symmetry.space_group_name_H-M   'P 1'
#
loop_
_entity.id
_entity.type
_entity.pdbx_description
1 polymer ?
#
loop_
_entity_poly.entity_id
_entity_poly.type
_entity_poly.pdbx_seq_one_letter_code
_entity_poly.pdbx_strand_id
1 'polypeptide(L)' 'YLLQALSLKNASIGEWNMVETQNCSSVDMAVLPATQKAANWTSPESNISSVEIR' A
#
# COMPACT_ATOMS: atom_id res chain seq x y z
N TYR A 1 12.05 0.31 -3.74
CA TYR A 1 11.07 -0.76 -3.99
C TYR A 1 9.70 -0.12 -4.11
N LEU A 2 8.79 -0.74 -4.86
CA LEU A 2 7.39 -0.34 -4.91
C LEU A 2 6.59 -1.34 -4.08
N LEU A 3 5.77 -0.84 -3.17
CA LEU A 3 4.94 -1.66 -2.29
C LEU A 3 3.46 -1.44 -2.59
N GLN A 4 2.69 -2.51 -2.57
CA GLN A 4 1.24 -2.52 -2.78
C GLN A 4 0.54 -3.12 -1.56
N ALA A 5 -0.63 -2.58 -1.26
CA ALA A 5 -1.57 -3.18 -0.31
C ALA A 5 -2.89 -3.39 -1.04
N LEU A 6 -3.26 -4.66 -1.27
CA LEU A 6 -4.36 -5.02 -2.14
C LEU A 6 -5.42 -5.85 -1.42
N SER A 7 -6.68 -5.60 -1.76
CA SER A 7 -7.80 -6.50 -1.44
C SER A 7 -7.82 -7.72 -2.36
N LEU A 8 -8.66 -8.71 -2.04
CA LEU A 8 -8.95 -9.87 -2.90
C LEU A 8 -9.43 -9.48 -4.32
N LYS A 9 -9.91 -8.24 -4.51
CA LYS A 9 -10.35 -7.71 -5.80
C LYS A 9 -9.26 -6.90 -6.52
N ASN A 10 -8.01 -6.94 -6.04
CA ASN A 10 -6.88 -6.15 -6.52
C ASN A 10 -7.09 -4.62 -6.48
N ALA A 11 -8.02 -4.15 -5.64
CA ALA A 11 -8.15 -2.72 -5.35
C ALA A 11 -7.21 -2.33 -4.21
N SER A 12 -6.58 -1.16 -4.32
CA SER A 12 -5.78 -0.56 -3.24
C SER A 12 -6.60 -0.41 -1.98
N ILE A 13 -5.98 -0.71 -0.85
CA ILE A 13 -6.66 -0.70 0.44
C ILE A 13 -5.77 -0.20 1.57
N GLY A 14 -6.38 0.57 2.47
CA GLY A 14 -5.66 1.27 3.53
C GLY A 14 -4.78 2.39 2.99
N GLU A 15 -3.94 2.92 3.87
CA GLU A 15 -3.10 4.08 3.56
C GLU A 15 -1.65 3.80 3.91
N TRP A 16 -0.75 4.19 3.00
CA TRP A 16 0.68 4.18 3.25
C TRP A 16 1.09 5.52 3.85
N ASN A 17 1.65 5.48 5.06
CA ASN A 17 2.24 6.64 5.72
C ASN A 17 3.68 6.84 5.22
N MET A 18 3.82 7.16 3.93
CA MET A 18 5.08 7.38 3.23
C MET A 18 5.16 8.77 2.62
N VAL A 19 6.39 9.20 2.32
CA VAL A 19 6.69 10.51 1.71
C VAL A 19 6.22 10.57 0.25
N GLU A 20 6.13 9.43 -0.44
CA GLU A 20 5.74 9.37 -1.85
C GLU A 20 4.87 8.14 -2.13
N THR A 21 3.66 8.42 -2.64
CA THR A 21 2.75 7.43 -3.22
C THR A 21 2.59 7.71 -4.70
N GLN A 22 2.59 6.66 -5.51
CA GLN A 22 2.41 6.74 -6.96
C GLN A 22 1.19 5.93 -7.37
N ASN A 23 0.35 6.49 -8.25
CA ASN A 23 -0.72 5.73 -8.86
C ASN A 23 -0.20 5.02 -10.13
N CYS A 24 -0.31 3.70 -10.16
CA CYS A 24 0.05 2.90 -11.31
C CYS A 24 -1.16 2.06 -11.73
N SER A 25 -1.82 2.48 -12.81
CA SER A 25 -3.02 1.80 -13.35
C SER A 25 -4.13 1.61 -12.31
N SER A 26 -4.46 2.68 -11.57
CA SER A 26 -5.49 2.70 -10.52
C SER A 26 -5.14 1.93 -9.24
N VAL A 27 -3.88 1.50 -9.10
CA VAL A 27 -3.34 0.95 -7.87
C VAL A 27 -2.36 1.94 -7.27
N ASP A 28 -2.64 2.39 -6.07
CA ASP A 28 -1.74 3.18 -5.26
C ASP A 28 -0.59 2.30 -4.74
N MET A 29 0.62 2.76 -5.02
CA MET A 29 1.87 2.12 -4.62
C MET A 29 2.65 3.06 -3.69
N ALA A 30 3.24 2.50 -2.65
CA ALA A 30 4.21 3.21 -1.83
C ALA A 30 5.61 3.07 -2.42
N VAL A 31 6.32 4.19 -2.54
CA VAL A 31 7.72 4.19 -2.96
C VAL A 31 8.60 4.06 -1.71
N LEU A 32 9.19 2.88 -1.50
CA LEU A 32 10.18 2.67 -0.45
C LEU A 32 11.59 3.00 -0.99
N PRO A 33 12.23 4.11 -0.57
CA PRO A 33 13.58 4.46 -1.01
C PRO A 33 14.58 3.38 -0.59
N ALA A 34 15.67 3.20 -1.35
CA ALA A 34 16.69 2.19 -1.05
C ALA A 34 17.41 2.43 0.30
N THR A 35 17.35 3.66 0.83
CA THR A 35 17.88 4.02 2.15
C THR A 35 16.98 3.59 3.30
N GLN A 36 15.72 3.23 3.03
CA GLN A 36 14.75 2.81 4.02
C GLN A 36 14.54 1.29 3.96
N LYS A 37 14.23 0.69 5.11
CA LYS A 37 14.02 -0.76 5.26
C LYS A 37 12.60 -1.13 5.66
N ALA A 38 11.79 -0.14 6.01
CA ALA A 38 10.46 -0.36 6.58
C ALA A 38 9.49 0.71 6.07
N ALA A 39 8.22 0.33 6.11
CA ALA A 39 7.09 1.06 5.60
C ALA A 39 5.96 0.99 6.61
N ASN A 40 5.27 2.10 6.86
CA ASN A 40 4.09 2.10 7.71
C ASN A 40 2.84 2.05 6.82
N TRP A 41 2.02 1.03 7.05
CA TRP A 41 0.70 0.89 6.44
C TRP A 41 -0.36 0.87 7.53
N THR A 42 -1.46 1.56 7.28
CA THR A 42 -2.60 1.64 8.19
C THR A 42 -3.80 1.01 7.49
N SER A 43 -4.44 0.07 8.18
CA SER A 43 -5.69 -0.54 7.71
C SER A 43 -6.80 0.50 7.62
N PRO A 44 -7.68 0.44 6.62
CA PRO A 44 -8.81 1.35 6.53
C PRO A 44 -9.77 1.11 7.71
N GLU A 45 -10.61 2.11 8.02
CA GLU A 45 -11.61 2.01 9.08
C GLU A 45 -12.72 0.99 8.78
N SER A 46 -12.87 0.58 7.51
CA SER A 46 -13.85 -0.42 7.07
C SER A 46 -13.47 -1.84 7.46
N ASN A 47 -14.46 -2.71 7.68
CA ASN A 47 -14.24 -4.15 7.87
C ASN A 47 -13.62 -4.78 6.62
N ILE A 48 -12.31 -5.03 6.67
CA ILE A 48 -11.58 -5.76 5.63
C ILE A 48 -11.39 -7.21 6.05
N SER A 49 -11.69 -8.14 5.15
CA SER A 49 -11.54 -9.58 5.42
C SER A 49 -10.07 -10.02 5.33
N SER A 50 -9.30 -9.42 4.40
CA SER A 50 -7.91 -9.73 4.17
C SER A 50 -7.22 -8.63 3.35
N VAL A 51 -5.89 -8.57 3.47
CA VAL A 51 -5.00 -7.71 2.68
C VAL A 51 -3.77 -8.52 2.25
N GLU A 52 -3.33 -8.33 1.01
CA GLU A 52 -2.05 -8.82 0.50
C GLU A 52 -1.07 -7.65 0.40
N ILE A 53 0.12 -7.81 0.98
CA ILE A 53 1.23 -6.85 0.84
C ILE A 53 2.31 -7.47 -0.04
N ARG A 54 2.67 -6.78 -1.12
CA ARG A 54 3.70 -7.21 -2.08
C ARG A 54 4.50 -6.05 -2.65
#